data_AF-A0A0F2Q4Q6-F1
#
_entry.id   AF-A0A0F2Q4Q6-F1
#
_cell.length_a   1.000
_cell.length_b   1.000
_cell.length_c   1.000
_cell.angle_alpha   90.00
_cell.angle_beta   90.00
_cell.angle_gamma   90.00
#
_symmetry.space_group_name_H-M   'P 1'
#
loop_
_entity.id
_entity.type
_entity.pdbx_description
1 polymer ?
#
loop_
_entity_poly.entity_id
_entity_poly.type
_entity_poly.pdbx_seq_one_letter_code
_entity_poly.pdbx_strand_id
1 'polypeptide(L)'
;MTEVDSDRPFVLQGKAKKIQIKSNNVSYGPPPEPDEEVEQRLTLSNDGRVWFSGYNFAYDFDHYVRGRHLQFKLDKEKADTIFSAFSRFFSGEVDEVFATDIGTWEMTITNEEDRKVSFSGSLCAGYEIDGVDLSDLLREEIGIENLFVFDGNDKPDEVNRIKIDYKRHSRIKSSAPLNEALDHIIWDYSEHIVIDRATEKLTYIQNVGSDCKITREYQVKDGIVDFLDNMDADSLFDYTEGNSEDAVENLDEEKSYVITVDFKKGSQRVRTGSFDKNGLPEDWPEFAEEIVSFINFYGQGEALNPAKYGKIKRRNGDYIFCSATFEKNGKDYYYIADADDYEVGDFVFVPSGSDGHTAIVRIVKIDYFAEENVPYPVAKVKHIIRKCSVDEI
;
A
#
# COMPACT_ATOMS: atom_id res chain seq x y z
N MET A 1 -13.82 -36.14 40.28
CA MET A 1 -13.57 -34.70 40.19
C MET A 1 -14.12 -34.31 38.83
N THR A 2 -15.14 -33.47 38.86
CA THR A 2 -16.08 -33.16 37.78
C THR A 2 -15.40 -32.65 36.52
N GLU A 3 -15.81 -33.20 35.37
CA GLU A 3 -15.70 -32.52 34.07
C GLU A 3 -16.33 -31.14 34.21
N VAL A 4 -15.50 -30.11 34.02
CA VAL A 4 -15.99 -28.75 33.81
C VAL A 4 -16.25 -28.67 32.32
N ASP A 5 -17.51 -28.85 31.96
CA ASP A 5 -18.06 -28.42 30.67
C ASP A 5 -17.77 -26.92 30.55
N SER A 6 -16.75 -26.56 29.76
CA SER A 6 -16.38 -25.18 29.51
C SER A 6 -17.31 -24.62 28.43
N ASP A 7 -18.58 -24.51 28.75
CA ASP A 7 -19.57 -23.82 27.95
C ASP A 7 -19.21 -22.32 28.03
N ARG A 8 -18.36 -21.86 27.10
CA ARG A 8 -17.95 -20.44 27.01
C ARG A 8 -19.20 -19.65 26.60
N PRO A 9 -19.83 -18.87 27.50
CA PRO A 9 -21.20 -18.37 27.25
C PRO A 9 -21.27 -17.25 26.21
N PHE A 10 -20.13 -16.84 25.64
CA PHE A 10 -20.00 -15.70 24.74
C PHE A 10 -19.51 -16.08 23.33
N VAL A 11 -19.40 -17.37 23.00
CA VAL A 11 -19.05 -17.81 21.64
C VAL A 11 -20.20 -18.55 20.99
N LEU A 12 -20.28 -18.46 19.67
CA LEU A 12 -21.27 -19.19 18.89
C LEU A 12 -20.95 -20.69 18.89
N GLN A 13 -21.95 -21.50 19.23
CA GLN A 13 -21.88 -22.96 19.08
C GLN A 13 -22.64 -23.43 17.84
N GLY A 14 -22.01 -24.31 17.07
CA GLY A 14 -22.58 -24.86 15.85
C GLY A 14 -22.65 -23.84 14.71
N LYS A 15 -23.58 -24.04 13.78
CA LYS A 15 -23.75 -23.17 12.61
C LYS A 15 -24.80 -22.10 12.87
N ALA A 16 -24.54 -20.89 12.38
CA ALA A 16 -25.53 -19.83 12.35
C ALA A 16 -26.69 -20.20 11.42
N LYS A 17 -27.91 -19.88 11.86
CA LYS A 17 -29.16 -20.00 11.10
C LYS A 17 -29.80 -18.64 10.82
N LYS A 18 -29.59 -17.68 11.72
CA LYS A 18 -30.05 -16.29 11.57
C LYS A 18 -29.01 -15.33 12.16
N ILE A 19 -28.76 -14.23 11.47
CA ILE A 19 -27.88 -13.14 11.92
C ILE A 19 -28.72 -11.86 11.95
N GLN A 20 -28.64 -11.11 13.04
CA GLN A 20 -29.33 -9.83 13.19
C GLN A 20 -28.31 -8.79 13.64
N ILE A 21 -28.09 -7.74 12.87
CA ILE A 21 -27.14 -6.68 13.16
C ILE A 21 -27.91 -5.38 13.23
N LYS A 22 -27.63 -4.58 14.25
CA LYS A 22 -28.07 -3.21 14.41
C LYS A 22 -26.83 -2.34 14.54
N SER A 23 -26.63 -1.42 13.62
CA SER A 23 -25.48 -0.50 13.61
C SER A 23 -26.01 0.92 13.76
N ASN A 24 -25.39 1.71 14.61
CA ASN A 24 -25.79 3.08 14.89
C ASN A 24 -24.54 3.98 14.85
N ASN A 25 -24.45 4.87 13.87
CA ASN A 25 -23.28 5.71 13.64
C ASN A 25 -23.29 7.03 14.42
N VAL A 26 -24.30 7.28 15.27
CA VAL A 26 -24.33 8.48 16.11
C VAL A 26 -23.12 8.46 17.04
N SER A 27 -22.27 9.46 16.88
CA SER A 27 -20.97 9.59 17.53
C SER A 27 -20.90 10.85 18.40
N TYR A 28 -19.75 11.08 19.05
CA TYR A 28 -19.53 12.33 19.76
C TYR A 28 -19.26 13.47 18.76
N GLY A 29 -20.16 14.45 18.69
CA GLY A 29 -20.02 15.53 17.72
C GLY A 29 -21.25 16.44 17.64
N PRO A 30 -21.29 17.34 16.64
CA PRO A 30 -22.53 18.04 16.30
C PRO A 30 -23.65 17.03 15.98
N PRO A 31 -24.92 17.39 16.26
CA PRO A 31 -26.03 16.51 15.92
C PRO A 31 -26.07 16.24 14.41
N PRO A 32 -26.35 14.99 13.99
CA PRO A 32 -26.53 14.65 12.58
C PRO A 32 -27.63 15.51 11.91
N GLU A 33 -27.56 15.63 10.59
CA GLU A 33 -28.60 16.34 9.85
C GLU A 33 -29.93 15.55 9.89
N PRO A 34 -31.11 16.22 9.83
CA PRO A 34 -32.42 15.57 9.99
C PRO A 34 -32.75 14.49 8.96
N ASP A 35 -32.01 14.39 7.86
CA ASP A 35 -32.18 13.39 6.81
C ASP A 35 -30.99 12.43 6.70
N GLU A 36 -30.00 12.56 7.57
CA GLU A 36 -28.84 11.67 7.63
C GLU A 36 -29.25 10.31 8.22
N GLU A 37 -28.87 9.23 7.52
CA GLU A 37 -29.11 7.87 7.99
C GLU A 37 -28.16 7.56 9.15
N VAL A 38 -28.72 7.26 10.32
CA VAL A 38 -27.94 7.07 11.55
C VAL A 38 -28.01 5.68 12.15
N GLU A 39 -29.04 4.90 11.81
CA GLU A 39 -29.18 3.53 12.29
C GLU A 39 -29.59 2.60 11.16
N GLN A 40 -28.94 1.44 11.10
CA GLN A 40 -29.24 0.38 10.16
C GLN A 40 -29.57 -0.90 10.92
N ARG A 41 -30.58 -1.63 10.43
CA ARG A 41 -30.99 -2.93 10.96
C ARG A 41 -30.98 -3.94 9.83
N LEU A 42 -30.09 -4.92 9.92
CA LEU A 42 -29.92 -6.00 8.97
C LEU A 42 -30.33 -7.32 9.62
N THR A 43 -31.13 -8.12 8.93
CA THR A 43 -31.48 -9.48 9.33
C THR A 43 -31.29 -10.42 8.15
N LEU A 44 -30.50 -11.47 8.38
CA LEU A 44 -30.16 -12.50 7.41
C LEU A 44 -30.63 -13.85 7.94
N SER A 45 -31.18 -14.68 7.05
CA SER A 45 -31.48 -16.09 7.33
C SER A 45 -30.62 -16.99 6.44
N ASN A 46 -30.25 -18.17 6.93
CA ASN A 46 -29.40 -19.11 6.18
C ASN A 46 -30.04 -19.65 4.89
N ASP A 47 -31.34 -19.45 4.71
CA ASP A 47 -32.04 -19.71 3.45
C ASP A 47 -31.92 -18.57 2.42
N GLY A 48 -31.13 -17.55 2.73
CA GLY A 48 -30.80 -16.40 1.89
C GLY A 48 -31.73 -15.20 2.04
N ARG A 49 -32.77 -15.25 2.87
CA ARG A 49 -33.66 -14.09 3.04
C ARG A 49 -32.97 -12.95 3.79
N VAL A 50 -33.10 -11.74 3.24
CA VAL A 50 -32.54 -10.49 3.75
C VAL A 50 -33.66 -9.50 4.06
N TRP A 51 -33.62 -8.91 5.25
CA TRP A 51 -34.43 -7.75 5.63
C TRP A 51 -33.50 -6.64 6.10
N PHE A 52 -33.61 -5.49 5.47
CA PHE A 52 -32.83 -4.32 5.79
C PHE A 52 -33.73 -3.10 6.00
N SER A 53 -33.40 -2.28 6.99
CA SER A 53 -34.02 -0.99 7.26
C SER A 53 -32.97 0.01 7.72
N GLY A 54 -32.85 1.13 7.00
CA GLY A 54 -32.12 2.31 7.42
C GLY A 54 -33.07 3.30 8.09
N TYR A 55 -32.56 4.07 9.05
CA TYR A 55 -33.31 5.03 9.83
C TYR A 55 -32.53 6.33 9.95
N ASN A 56 -33.21 7.44 9.67
CA ASN A 56 -32.65 8.77 9.67
C ASN A 56 -32.84 9.45 11.02
N PHE A 57 -31.93 10.38 11.34
CA PHE A 57 -32.04 11.22 12.52
C PHE A 57 -33.31 12.09 12.47
N ALA A 58 -33.85 12.53 13.61
CA ALA A 58 -34.99 13.45 13.64
C ALA A 58 -34.97 14.26 14.94
N TYR A 59 -35.06 15.59 14.83
CA TYR A 59 -34.98 16.51 15.96
C TYR A 59 -36.21 16.47 16.90
N ASP A 60 -37.37 16.07 16.38
CA ASP A 60 -38.66 16.26 17.07
C ASP A 60 -39.21 15.02 17.78
N PHE A 61 -38.50 13.88 17.76
CA PHE A 61 -39.00 12.65 18.39
C PHE A 61 -37.87 11.82 19.00
N ASP A 62 -38.16 11.14 20.12
CA ASP A 62 -37.34 10.06 20.72
C ASP A 62 -37.15 8.84 19.79
N HIS A 63 -37.42 8.96 18.48
CA HIS A 63 -37.50 7.86 17.53
C HIS A 63 -36.94 8.26 16.15
N TYR A 64 -36.05 7.43 15.60
CA TYR A 64 -35.55 7.56 14.23
C TYR A 64 -36.66 7.33 13.19
N VAL A 65 -36.58 8.05 12.06
CA VAL A 65 -37.53 7.93 10.95
C VAL A 65 -37.03 6.87 9.99
N ARG A 66 -37.85 5.86 9.67
CA ARG A 66 -37.43 4.82 8.72
C ARG A 66 -37.25 5.40 7.32
N GLY A 67 -36.01 5.37 6.83
CA GLY A 67 -35.62 5.74 5.49
C GLY A 67 -35.73 4.56 4.53
N ARG A 68 -34.60 4.12 3.98
CA ARG A 68 -34.53 2.99 3.03
C ARG A 68 -34.94 1.67 3.67
N HIS A 69 -35.61 0.83 2.90
CA HIS A 69 -36.00 -0.52 3.34
C HIS A 69 -35.95 -1.47 2.16
N LEU A 70 -35.29 -2.61 2.35
CA LEU A 70 -35.08 -3.62 1.33
C LEU A 70 -35.45 -5.00 1.87
N GLN A 71 -36.12 -5.80 1.04
CA GLN A 71 -36.38 -7.21 1.31
C GLN A 71 -36.14 -7.99 0.03
N PHE A 72 -35.24 -8.95 0.10
CA PHE A 72 -34.89 -9.78 -1.04
C PHE A 72 -34.31 -11.11 -0.56
N LYS A 73 -33.92 -11.95 -1.52
CA LYS A 73 -33.34 -13.25 -1.26
C LYS A 73 -32.04 -13.39 -2.05
N LEU A 74 -30.96 -13.71 -1.35
CA LEU A 74 -29.67 -14.04 -1.93
C LEU A 74 -29.69 -15.42 -2.58
N ASP A 75 -28.81 -15.59 -3.56
CA ASP A 75 -28.46 -16.92 -4.04
C ASP A 75 -27.86 -17.75 -2.91
N LYS A 76 -28.09 -19.06 -2.98
CA LYS A 76 -27.68 -19.97 -1.92
C LYS A 76 -26.18 -19.93 -1.66
N GLU A 77 -25.36 -19.80 -2.71
CA GLU A 77 -23.91 -19.71 -2.61
C GLU A 77 -23.48 -18.51 -1.76
N LYS A 78 -24.00 -17.31 -2.07
CA LYS A 78 -23.73 -16.09 -1.30
C LYS A 78 -24.13 -16.22 0.17
N ALA A 79 -25.32 -16.78 0.42
CA ALA A 79 -25.80 -17.03 1.77
C ALA A 79 -24.89 -18.02 2.52
N ASP A 80 -24.52 -19.14 1.90
CA ASP A 80 -23.64 -20.15 2.49
C ASP A 80 -22.24 -19.56 2.79
N THR A 81 -21.71 -18.67 1.93
CA THR A 81 -20.45 -17.94 2.14
C THR A 81 -20.52 -17.07 3.41
N ILE A 82 -21.51 -16.18 3.52
CA ILE A 82 -21.70 -15.30 4.69
C ILE A 82 -21.84 -16.13 5.96
N PHE A 83 -22.74 -17.12 5.96
CA PHE A 83 -23.04 -17.90 7.16
C PHE A 83 -21.85 -18.78 7.60
N SER A 84 -21.04 -19.27 6.66
CA SER A 84 -19.82 -20.02 6.96
C SER A 84 -18.76 -19.14 7.60
N ALA A 85 -18.52 -17.94 7.05
CA ALA A 85 -17.57 -16.98 7.58
C ALA A 85 -17.95 -16.54 9.01
N PHE A 86 -19.21 -16.14 9.21
CA PHE A 86 -19.72 -15.73 10.53
C PHE A 86 -19.70 -16.88 11.53
N SER A 87 -20.08 -18.10 11.13
CA SER A 87 -20.05 -19.24 12.04
C SER A 87 -18.64 -19.56 12.51
N ARG A 88 -17.65 -19.46 11.61
CA ARG A 88 -16.24 -19.70 11.96
C ARG A 88 -15.69 -18.59 12.84
N PHE A 89 -15.86 -17.33 12.46
CA PHE A 89 -15.31 -16.19 13.20
C PHE A 89 -15.86 -16.12 14.62
N PHE A 90 -17.19 -16.11 14.78
CA PHE A 90 -17.83 -15.97 16.09
C PHE A 90 -17.83 -17.25 16.94
N SER A 91 -17.26 -18.36 16.44
CA SER A 91 -16.95 -19.54 17.27
C SER A 91 -15.66 -19.38 18.09
N GLY A 92 -14.82 -18.41 17.73
CA GLY A 92 -13.63 -18.00 18.48
C GLY A 92 -13.92 -16.93 19.53
N GLU A 93 -12.89 -16.55 20.28
CA GLU A 93 -12.93 -15.35 21.12
C GLU A 93 -12.94 -14.11 20.22
N VAL A 94 -13.83 -13.16 20.53
CA VAL A 94 -13.97 -11.90 19.80
C VAL A 94 -13.51 -10.80 20.74
N ASP A 95 -12.54 -10.01 20.30
CA ASP A 95 -12.13 -8.82 21.02
C ASP A 95 -13.21 -7.74 20.86
N GLU A 96 -13.81 -7.35 21.98
CA GLU A 96 -14.74 -6.23 22.05
C GLU A 96 -13.93 -4.92 22.03
N VAL A 97 -13.92 -4.24 20.89
CA VAL A 97 -13.35 -2.90 20.79
C VAL A 97 -14.36 -1.90 21.31
N PHE A 98 -13.98 -1.15 22.35
CA PHE A 98 -14.83 -0.16 22.99
C PHE A 98 -14.20 1.23 22.88
N ALA A 99 -14.77 2.05 22.00
CA ALA A 99 -14.47 3.47 21.84
C ALA A 99 -15.71 4.29 22.21
N THR A 100 -15.51 5.39 22.94
CA THR A 100 -16.60 6.18 23.54
C THR A 100 -17.10 7.32 22.65
N ASP A 101 -16.34 7.66 21.62
CA ASP A 101 -16.53 8.82 20.74
C ASP A 101 -17.06 8.44 19.36
N ILE A 102 -17.25 7.15 19.07
CA ILE A 102 -17.78 6.64 17.81
C ILE A 102 -19.08 5.86 18.03
N GLY A 103 -19.79 5.58 16.93
CA GLY A 103 -21.02 4.80 16.96
C GLY A 103 -20.81 3.35 17.42
N THR A 104 -21.91 2.61 17.57
CA THR A 104 -21.91 1.24 18.11
C THR A 104 -22.67 0.29 17.20
N TRP A 105 -22.38 -1.00 17.34
CA TRP A 105 -23.16 -2.06 16.75
C TRP A 105 -23.52 -3.11 17.80
N GLU A 106 -24.67 -3.72 17.59
CA GLU A 106 -25.18 -4.86 18.34
C GLU A 106 -25.51 -5.96 17.34
N MET A 107 -25.10 -7.18 17.62
CA MET A 107 -25.42 -8.34 16.81
C MET A 107 -26.01 -9.45 17.67
N THR A 108 -26.99 -10.18 17.13
CA THR A 108 -27.45 -11.44 17.68
C THR A 108 -27.41 -12.51 16.61
N ILE A 109 -26.69 -13.60 16.89
CA ILE A 109 -26.66 -14.79 16.07
C ILE A 109 -27.54 -15.86 16.72
N THR A 110 -28.43 -16.46 15.93
CA THR A 110 -29.21 -17.64 16.32
C THR A 110 -28.67 -18.86 15.58
N ASN A 111 -28.30 -19.91 16.31
CA ASN A 111 -27.80 -21.16 15.70
C ASN A 111 -28.93 -22.10 15.26
N GLU A 112 -28.57 -23.26 14.69
CA GLU A 112 -29.54 -24.28 14.25
C GLU A 112 -30.36 -24.92 15.38
N GLU A 113 -29.87 -24.85 16.63
CA GLU A 113 -30.56 -25.27 17.85
C GLU A 113 -31.44 -24.15 18.47
N ASP A 114 -31.63 -23.05 17.75
CA ASP A 114 -32.34 -21.84 18.20
C ASP A 114 -31.76 -21.17 19.46
N ARG A 115 -30.51 -21.48 19.83
CA ARG A 115 -29.75 -20.75 20.86
C ARG A 115 -29.28 -19.41 20.29
N LYS A 116 -29.36 -18.37 21.11
CA LYS A 116 -28.96 -17.01 20.76
C LYS A 116 -27.71 -16.60 21.51
N VAL A 117 -26.78 -15.99 20.80
CA VAL A 117 -25.59 -15.34 21.37
C VAL A 117 -25.56 -13.91 20.85
N SER A 118 -25.28 -12.97 21.73
CA SER A 118 -25.24 -11.54 21.42
C SER A 118 -23.81 -11.03 21.55
N PHE A 119 -23.47 -10.12 20.65
CA PHE A 119 -22.17 -9.46 20.56
C PHE A 119 -22.43 -7.96 20.40
N SER A 120 -21.50 -7.13 20.84
CA SER A 120 -21.56 -5.69 20.65
C SER A 120 -20.16 -5.11 20.59
N GLY A 121 -20.04 -3.94 19.98
CA GLY A 121 -18.79 -3.20 19.92
C GLY A 121 -18.99 -1.82 19.33
N SER A 122 -17.89 -1.09 19.20
CA SER A 122 -17.85 0.20 18.52
C SER A 122 -17.65 0.02 17.00
N LEU A 123 -18.09 0.99 16.19
CA LEU A 123 -18.01 0.98 14.72
C LEU A 123 -16.59 1.26 14.20
N CYS A 124 -15.62 0.49 14.65
CA CYS A 124 -14.22 0.54 14.19
C CYS A 124 -13.60 -0.86 14.09
N ALA A 125 -14.43 -1.91 14.09
CA ALA A 125 -13.95 -3.27 14.11
C ALA A 125 -13.58 -3.75 12.70
N GLY A 126 -12.30 -4.08 12.49
CA GLY A 126 -11.79 -4.77 11.31
C GLY A 126 -11.78 -6.28 11.53
N TYR A 127 -12.96 -6.90 11.57
CA TYR A 127 -13.05 -8.35 11.82
C TYR A 127 -12.70 -9.13 10.56
N GLU A 128 -11.50 -9.71 10.56
CA GLU A 128 -10.95 -10.45 9.43
C GLU A 128 -10.99 -11.96 9.64
N ILE A 129 -11.34 -12.70 8.58
CA ILE A 129 -11.16 -14.15 8.50
C ILE A 129 -10.59 -14.53 7.13
N ASP A 130 -9.50 -15.30 7.13
CA ASP A 130 -8.81 -15.75 5.91
C ASP A 130 -8.45 -14.58 4.94
N GLY A 131 -8.06 -13.41 5.46
CA GLY A 131 -7.71 -12.23 4.64
C GLY A 131 -8.90 -11.38 4.20
N VAL A 132 -10.12 -11.70 4.64
CA VAL A 132 -11.35 -11.01 4.24
C VAL A 132 -12.02 -10.39 5.45
N ASP A 133 -12.26 -9.07 5.38
CA ASP A 133 -13.05 -8.35 6.37
C ASP A 133 -14.54 -8.71 6.27
N LEU A 134 -15.19 -8.98 7.40
CA LEU A 134 -16.59 -9.41 7.45
C LEU A 134 -17.58 -8.31 7.04
N SER A 135 -17.28 -7.03 7.27
CA SER A 135 -18.12 -5.91 6.82
C SER A 135 -18.04 -5.79 5.31
N ASP A 136 -16.85 -5.91 4.73
CA ASP A 136 -16.63 -5.89 3.28
C ASP A 136 -17.25 -7.11 2.60
N LEU A 137 -17.11 -8.32 3.18
CA LEU A 137 -17.79 -9.53 2.73
C LEU A 137 -19.32 -9.32 2.65
N LEU A 138 -19.92 -8.73 3.69
CA LEU A 138 -21.35 -8.46 3.67
C LEU A 138 -21.73 -7.45 2.59
N ARG A 139 -20.95 -6.39 2.38
CA ARG A 139 -21.20 -5.40 1.32
C ARG A 139 -21.16 -6.03 -0.07
N GLU A 140 -20.13 -6.82 -0.34
CA GLU A 140 -19.93 -7.48 -1.64
C GLU A 140 -21.03 -8.49 -1.93
N GLU A 141 -21.38 -9.32 -0.95
CA GLU A 141 -22.36 -10.40 -1.17
C GLU A 141 -23.80 -9.88 -1.20
N ILE A 142 -24.14 -8.95 -0.30
CA ILE A 142 -25.51 -8.43 -0.14
C ILE A 142 -25.82 -7.33 -1.15
N GLY A 143 -24.84 -6.51 -1.54
CA GLY A 143 -24.99 -5.45 -2.53
C GLY A 143 -25.88 -4.29 -2.07
N ILE A 144 -25.96 -4.02 -0.76
CA ILE A 144 -26.60 -2.81 -0.23
C ILE A 144 -25.53 -1.74 -0.07
N GLU A 145 -25.70 -0.63 -0.79
CA GLU A 145 -24.83 0.54 -0.69
C GLU A 145 -24.81 1.13 0.73
N ASN A 146 -23.62 1.55 1.17
CA ASN A 146 -23.37 2.22 2.46
C ASN A 146 -23.79 1.42 3.71
N LEU A 147 -23.67 0.10 3.69
CA LEU A 147 -23.88 -0.73 4.89
C LEU A 147 -22.82 -0.43 5.97
N PHE A 148 -23.25 -0.08 7.17
CA PHE A 148 -22.39 0.26 8.32
C PHE A 148 -21.76 -0.98 8.98
N VAL A 149 -22.54 -2.04 9.19
CA VAL A 149 -22.09 -3.30 9.82
C VAL A 149 -21.25 -3.09 11.09
N PHE A 150 -19.93 -3.35 11.05
CA PHE A 150 -19.03 -3.32 12.21
C PHE A 150 -18.02 -2.16 12.21
N ASP A 151 -17.85 -1.47 11.08
CA ASP A 151 -16.83 -0.43 10.85
C ASP A 151 -17.43 0.92 10.40
N GLY A 152 -18.77 1.03 10.37
CA GLY A 152 -19.47 2.24 9.94
C GLY A 152 -19.38 2.54 8.44
N ASN A 153 -18.71 1.69 7.65
CA ASN A 153 -18.25 2.02 6.29
C ASN A 153 -17.34 3.27 6.24
N ASP A 154 -16.57 3.49 7.30
CA ASP A 154 -15.67 4.66 7.42
C ASP A 154 -14.23 4.37 6.95
N LYS A 155 -13.97 3.15 6.48
CA LYS A 155 -12.67 2.83 5.88
C LYS A 155 -12.48 3.66 4.61
N PRO A 156 -11.30 4.29 4.42
CA PRO A 156 -10.94 4.93 3.17
C PRO A 156 -11.18 3.99 1.99
N ASP A 157 -11.47 4.57 0.83
CA ASP A 157 -11.58 3.77 -0.39
C ASP A 157 -10.23 3.13 -0.75
N GLU A 158 -10.27 2.15 -1.65
CA GLU A 158 -9.05 1.51 -2.16
C GLU A 158 -8.72 2.04 -3.55
N VAL A 159 -7.44 2.32 -3.79
CA VAL A 159 -6.96 2.65 -5.13
C VAL A 159 -6.73 1.35 -5.91
N ASN A 160 -7.53 1.13 -6.96
CA ASN A 160 -7.39 -0.04 -7.83
C ASN A 160 -6.38 0.20 -8.95
N ARG A 161 -6.34 1.42 -9.49
CA ARG A 161 -5.48 1.73 -10.63
C ARG A 161 -5.14 3.21 -10.70
N ILE A 162 -3.88 3.49 -11.03
CA ILE A 162 -3.41 4.84 -11.36
C ILE A 162 -2.84 4.81 -12.78
N LYS A 163 -3.31 5.73 -13.63
CA LYS A 163 -2.80 5.96 -14.98
C LYS A 163 -2.31 7.39 -15.11
N ILE A 164 -1.13 7.55 -15.69
CA ILE A 164 -0.50 8.83 -15.92
C ILE A 164 -0.08 8.90 -17.37
N ASP A 165 -0.59 9.90 -18.08
CA ASP A 165 -0.17 10.24 -19.43
C ASP A 165 0.52 11.61 -19.38
N TYR A 166 1.83 11.65 -19.57
CA TYR A 166 2.60 12.88 -19.71
C TYR A 166 2.94 13.13 -21.18
N LYS A 167 2.87 14.39 -21.61
CA LYS A 167 3.24 14.82 -22.95
C LYS A 167 4.08 16.07 -22.89
N ARG A 168 5.08 16.10 -23.76
CA ARG A 168 5.86 17.30 -24.05
C ARG A 168 5.95 17.49 -25.55
N HIS A 169 5.57 18.68 -25.99
CA HIS A 169 5.68 19.14 -27.37
C HIS A 169 6.71 20.27 -27.42
N SER A 170 7.87 20.02 -28.02
CA SER A 170 8.94 21.03 -28.15
C SER A 170 9.14 21.42 -29.61
N ARG A 171 9.31 22.72 -29.89
CA ARG A 171 9.67 23.29 -31.19
C ARG A 171 11.15 23.64 -31.20
N ILE A 172 11.93 22.91 -32.00
CA ILE A 172 13.38 23.12 -32.11
C ILE A 172 13.65 23.88 -33.41
N LYS A 173 14.27 25.06 -33.32
CA LYS A 173 14.73 25.79 -34.50
C LYS A 173 15.84 24.98 -35.19
N SER A 174 15.62 24.65 -36.47
CA SER A 174 16.64 23.95 -37.27
C SER A 174 17.80 24.90 -37.58
N SER A 175 19.04 24.48 -37.35
CA SER A 175 20.25 25.24 -37.71
C SER A 175 20.79 24.90 -39.11
N ALA A 176 20.10 24.04 -39.87
CA ALA A 176 20.59 23.57 -41.17
C ALA A 176 20.03 24.40 -42.35
N PRO A 177 20.88 24.83 -43.31
CA PRO A 177 20.41 25.43 -44.55
C PRO A 177 20.03 24.31 -45.52
N LEU A 178 18.80 23.82 -45.46
CA LEU A 178 18.26 22.93 -46.50
C LEU A 178 16.80 23.28 -46.80
N ASN A 179 16.59 23.77 -48.01
CA ASN A 179 15.31 23.96 -48.73
C ASN A 179 14.09 24.39 -47.88
N GLU A 180 13.83 25.70 -47.94
CA GLU A 180 12.51 26.37 -47.85
C GLU A 180 11.30 25.47 -47.54
N ALA A 181 10.96 25.28 -46.25
CA ALA A 181 9.57 25.14 -45.76
C ALA A 181 9.42 24.83 -44.25
N LEU A 182 10.46 24.43 -43.50
CA LEU A 182 10.30 24.07 -42.08
C LEU A 182 11.27 24.87 -41.19
N ASP A 183 10.76 25.96 -40.61
CA ASP A 183 11.49 26.83 -39.66
C ASP A 183 11.73 26.14 -38.30
N HIS A 184 10.98 25.05 -38.02
CA HIS A 184 11.03 24.30 -36.77
C HIS A 184 10.87 22.78 -37.00
N ILE A 185 11.59 21.97 -36.22
CA ILE A 185 11.38 20.54 -36.03
C ILE A 185 10.56 20.35 -34.76
N ILE A 186 9.50 19.55 -34.82
CA ILE A 186 8.72 19.16 -33.65
C ILE A 186 9.37 17.93 -33.03
N TRP A 187 9.70 18.00 -31.75
CA TRP A 187 10.20 16.86 -30.98
C TRP A 187 9.17 16.45 -29.95
N ASP A 188 8.37 15.43 -30.30
CA ASP A 188 7.36 14.88 -29.43
C ASP A 188 7.96 13.87 -28.44
N TYR A 189 7.59 14.03 -27.18
CA TYR A 189 7.97 13.13 -26.11
C TYR A 189 6.71 12.80 -25.31
N SER A 190 6.49 11.53 -24.99
CA SER A 190 5.39 11.13 -24.12
C SER A 190 5.79 10.02 -23.18
N GLU A 191 5.10 9.98 -22.04
CA GLU A 191 5.21 8.92 -21.08
C GLU A 191 3.83 8.40 -20.71
N HIS A 192 3.74 7.10 -20.51
CA HIS A 192 2.54 6.41 -20.07
C HIS A 192 2.91 5.47 -18.93
N ILE A 193 2.41 5.78 -17.74
CA ILE A 193 2.60 4.96 -16.54
C ILE A 193 1.25 4.39 -16.14
N VAL A 194 1.20 3.08 -15.87
CA VAL A 194 0.01 2.40 -15.37
C VAL A 194 0.42 1.52 -14.21
N ILE A 195 -0.20 1.74 -13.05
CA ILE A 195 -0.07 0.93 -11.84
C ILE A 195 -1.44 0.29 -11.60
N ASP A 196 -1.51 -1.02 -11.55
CA ASP A 196 -2.77 -1.75 -11.59
C ASP A 196 -2.78 -2.88 -10.56
N ARG A 197 -3.71 -2.79 -9.61
CA ARG A 197 -3.89 -3.74 -8.50
C ARG A 197 -4.25 -5.14 -9.01
N ALA A 198 -5.18 -5.24 -9.95
CA ALA A 198 -5.72 -6.52 -10.42
C ALA A 198 -4.70 -7.37 -11.18
N THR A 199 -3.82 -6.73 -11.96
CA THR A 199 -2.75 -7.42 -12.68
C THR A 199 -1.44 -7.50 -11.89
N GLU A 200 -1.36 -6.77 -10.77
CA GLU A 200 -0.17 -6.55 -9.96
C GLU A 200 1.03 -6.10 -10.81
N LYS A 201 0.77 -5.08 -11.65
CA LYS A 201 1.76 -4.55 -12.60
C LYS A 201 1.95 -3.04 -12.48
N LEU A 202 3.21 -2.62 -12.59
CA LEU A 202 3.61 -1.28 -12.99
C LEU A 202 4.16 -1.35 -14.42
N THR A 203 3.52 -0.66 -15.36
CA THR A 203 4.00 -0.50 -16.74
C THR A 203 4.42 0.94 -16.97
N TYR A 204 5.62 1.13 -17.50
CA TYR A 204 6.15 2.46 -17.83
C TYR A 204 6.67 2.47 -19.27
N ILE A 205 5.95 3.19 -20.13
CA ILE A 205 6.27 3.39 -21.54
C ILE A 205 6.77 4.82 -21.73
N GLN A 206 7.93 4.97 -22.35
CA GLN A 206 8.46 6.26 -22.78
C GLN A 206 8.58 6.25 -24.31
N ASN A 207 8.03 7.26 -24.97
CA ASN A 207 8.18 7.48 -26.40
C ASN A 207 9.05 8.72 -26.63
N VAL A 208 10.12 8.58 -27.41
CA VAL A 208 11.09 9.63 -27.70
C VAL A 208 11.16 9.85 -29.20
N GLY A 209 10.53 10.91 -29.69
CA GLY A 209 10.34 11.10 -31.13
C GLY A 209 9.45 10.00 -31.73
N SER A 210 9.52 9.82 -33.06
CA SER A 210 8.67 8.87 -33.77
C SER A 210 9.12 7.41 -33.68
N ASP A 211 10.42 7.17 -33.47
CA ASP A 211 11.03 5.86 -33.74
C ASP A 211 11.53 5.14 -32.48
N CYS A 212 11.53 5.81 -31.32
CA CYS A 212 12.04 5.23 -30.08
C CYS A 212 10.92 5.02 -29.07
N LYS A 213 10.68 3.75 -28.73
CA LYS A 213 9.76 3.33 -27.67
C LYS A 213 10.50 2.46 -26.67
N ILE A 214 10.54 2.91 -25.42
CA ILE A 214 11.06 2.16 -24.29
C ILE A 214 9.86 1.65 -23.50
N THR A 215 9.86 0.37 -23.12
CA THR A 215 8.81 -0.22 -22.30
C THR A 215 9.46 -0.97 -21.15
N ARG A 216 9.02 -0.68 -19.93
CA ARG A 216 9.40 -1.37 -18.69
C ARG A 216 8.13 -1.92 -18.07
N GLU A 217 8.15 -3.17 -17.64
CA GLU A 217 7.05 -3.82 -16.94
C GLU A 217 7.62 -4.46 -15.67
N TYR A 218 7.01 -4.16 -14.53
CA TYR A 218 7.31 -4.73 -13.23
C TYR A 218 6.07 -5.47 -12.77
N GLN A 219 6.18 -6.78 -12.62
CA GLN A 219 5.15 -7.61 -12.01
C GLN A 219 5.69 -8.12 -10.69
N VAL A 220 5.23 -7.54 -9.59
CA VAL A 220 5.75 -7.81 -8.25
C VAL A 220 4.59 -8.24 -7.40
N LYS A 221 4.59 -9.52 -7.04
CA LYS A 221 3.49 -10.09 -6.27
C LYS A 221 3.39 -9.39 -4.92
N ASP A 222 2.18 -8.99 -4.53
CA ASP A 222 1.83 -8.27 -3.30
C ASP A 222 2.42 -6.84 -3.24
N GLY A 223 3.61 -6.59 -3.81
CA GLY A 223 4.26 -5.27 -3.78
C GLY A 223 3.55 -4.16 -4.54
N ILE A 224 2.75 -4.47 -5.58
CA ILE A 224 1.89 -3.45 -6.23
C ILE A 224 0.64 -3.16 -5.40
N VAL A 225 0.12 -4.16 -4.71
CA VAL A 225 -1.02 -3.99 -3.77
C VAL A 225 -0.57 -3.10 -2.63
N ASP A 226 0.54 -3.44 -1.98
CA ASP A 226 1.14 -2.66 -0.88
C ASP A 226 1.44 -1.21 -1.32
N PHE A 227 1.97 -1.01 -2.54
CA PHE A 227 2.21 0.33 -3.09
C PHE A 227 0.92 1.15 -3.16
N LEU A 228 -0.18 0.56 -3.62
CA LEU A 228 -1.47 1.25 -3.76
C LEU A 228 -2.20 1.42 -2.43
N ASP A 229 -2.03 0.50 -1.48
CA ASP A 229 -2.61 0.59 -0.13
C ASP A 229 -1.98 1.72 0.70
N ASN A 230 -0.75 2.11 0.40
CA ASN A 230 -0.08 3.25 1.04
C ASN A 230 -0.58 4.62 0.54
N MET A 231 -1.45 4.65 -0.48
CA MET A 231 -2.00 5.89 -1.02
C MET A 231 -3.26 6.28 -0.26
N ASP A 232 -3.35 7.52 0.20
CA ASP A 232 -4.58 8.05 0.81
C ASP A 232 -5.63 8.30 -0.28
N ALA A 233 -6.52 7.33 -0.49
CA ALA A 233 -7.53 7.37 -1.56
C ALA A 233 -8.45 8.61 -1.49
N ASP A 234 -8.74 9.09 -0.28
CA ASP A 234 -9.67 10.20 -0.06
C ASP A 234 -9.08 11.50 -0.61
N SER A 235 -7.78 11.73 -0.38
CA SER A 235 -7.09 12.97 -0.75
C SER A 235 -6.17 12.88 -1.98
N LEU A 236 -5.90 11.68 -2.51
CA LEU A 236 -4.97 11.45 -3.62
C LEU A 236 -5.32 12.29 -4.86
N PHE A 237 -4.41 13.18 -5.24
CA PHE A 237 -4.50 14.15 -6.32
C PHE A 237 -5.76 15.03 -6.25
N ASP A 238 -6.28 15.31 -5.06
CA ASP A 238 -7.55 16.04 -4.94
C ASP A 238 -7.37 17.53 -5.27
N TYR A 239 -6.24 18.13 -4.89
CA TYR A 239 -5.96 19.55 -5.01
C TYR A 239 -4.81 19.89 -5.97
N THR A 240 -4.93 21.02 -6.67
CA THR A 240 -3.90 21.61 -7.52
C THR A 240 -3.99 23.13 -7.37
N GLU A 241 -2.87 23.79 -7.09
CA GLU A 241 -2.83 25.25 -6.87
C GLU A 241 -3.27 26.02 -8.13
N GLY A 242 -2.80 25.57 -9.29
CA GLY A 242 -3.00 26.22 -10.58
C GLY A 242 -2.04 27.38 -10.81
N ASN A 243 -1.83 27.69 -12.09
CA ASN A 243 -1.03 28.85 -12.48
C ASN A 243 -1.85 30.14 -12.38
N SER A 244 -1.17 31.27 -12.12
CA SER A 244 -1.79 32.59 -12.12
C SER A 244 -2.20 33.00 -13.54
N GLU A 245 -3.20 33.89 -13.67
CA GLU A 245 -3.68 34.37 -14.98
C GLU A 245 -2.62 35.15 -15.77
N ASP A 246 -1.60 35.70 -15.09
CA ASP A 246 -0.48 36.43 -15.69
C ASP A 246 0.76 35.55 -15.97
N ALA A 247 0.64 34.23 -15.77
CA ALA A 247 1.71 33.29 -16.11
C ALA A 247 2.07 33.37 -17.60
N VAL A 248 3.37 33.37 -17.89
CA VAL A 248 3.88 33.48 -19.26
C VAL A 248 4.12 32.09 -19.83
N GLU A 249 3.36 31.75 -20.86
CA GLU A 249 3.52 30.48 -21.58
C GLU A 249 4.80 30.44 -22.43
N ASN A 250 5.48 29.30 -22.41
CA ASN A 250 6.59 29.04 -23.30
C ASN A 250 6.07 28.52 -24.66
N LEU A 251 6.09 29.37 -25.68
CA LEU A 251 5.61 29.02 -27.02
C LEU A 251 6.45 27.95 -27.74
N ASP A 252 7.67 27.70 -27.28
CA ASP A 252 8.57 26.70 -27.85
C ASP A 252 8.50 25.34 -27.14
N GLU A 253 7.88 25.26 -25.95
CA GLU A 253 7.75 24.00 -25.21
C GLU A 253 6.48 23.98 -24.35
N GLU A 254 5.59 23.05 -24.67
CA GLU A 254 4.37 22.78 -23.90
C GLU A 254 4.53 21.42 -23.19
N LYS A 255 4.21 21.37 -21.90
CA LYS A 255 4.18 20.14 -21.11
C LYS A 255 2.84 20.00 -20.41
N SER A 256 2.20 18.86 -20.57
CA SER A 256 0.90 18.59 -19.96
C SER A 256 0.81 17.16 -19.46
N TYR A 257 -0.15 16.92 -18.58
CA TYR A 257 -0.45 15.59 -18.07
C TYR A 257 -1.95 15.31 -18.00
N VAL A 258 -2.27 14.03 -17.98
CA VAL A 258 -3.56 13.48 -17.53
C VAL A 258 -3.26 12.40 -16.50
N ILE A 259 -3.80 12.56 -15.29
CA ILE A 259 -3.79 11.53 -14.25
C ILE A 259 -5.21 11.00 -14.10
N THR A 260 -5.35 9.68 -14.03
CA THR A 260 -6.62 9.00 -13.83
C THR A 260 -6.46 7.99 -12.70
N VAL A 261 -7.34 8.06 -11.71
CA VAL A 261 -7.38 7.14 -10.57
C VAL A 261 -8.72 6.42 -10.59
N ASP A 262 -8.66 5.10 -10.62
CA ASP A 262 -9.82 4.21 -10.47
C ASP A 262 -9.84 3.67 -9.04
N PHE A 263 -10.92 3.94 -8.31
CA PHE A 263 -11.12 3.44 -6.95
C PHE A 263 -11.99 2.18 -6.92
N LYS A 264 -12.12 1.55 -5.76
CA LYS A 264 -12.99 0.38 -5.55
C LYS A 264 -14.45 0.77 -5.41
N LYS A 265 -14.76 1.78 -4.60
CA LYS A 265 -16.15 2.21 -4.32
C LYS A 265 -16.50 3.49 -5.07
N GLY A 266 -15.58 4.44 -5.12
CA GLY A 266 -15.73 5.81 -5.58
C GLY A 266 -15.72 5.95 -7.09
N SER A 267 -16.15 7.13 -7.54
CA SER A 267 -16.08 7.48 -8.96
C SER A 267 -14.63 7.74 -9.37
N GLN A 268 -14.32 7.45 -10.63
CA GLN A 268 -13.01 7.75 -11.21
C GLN A 268 -12.65 9.24 -11.03
N ARG A 269 -11.43 9.49 -10.53
CA ARG A 269 -10.87 10.85 -10.42
C ARG A 269 -9.95 11.10 -11.61
N VAL A 270 -10.19 12.20 -12.33
CA VAL A 270 -9.35 12.65 -13.45
C VAL A 270 -8.79 14.03 -13.13
N ARG A 271 -7.49 14.19 -13.32
CA ARG A 271 -6.78 15.47 -13.20
C ARG A 271 -6.00 15.75 -14.47
N THR A 272 -6.01 17.00 -14.89
CA THR A 272 -5.30 17.47 -16.07
C THR A 272 -4.70 18.82 -15.78
N GLY A 273 -3.50 19.07 -16.27
CA GLY A 273 -2.83 20.35 -16.06
C GLY A 273 -1.56 20.48 -16.86
N SER A 274 -0.89 21.61 -16.69
CA SER A 274 0.48 21.83 -17.16
C SER A 274 1.45 21.11 -16.23
N PHE A 275 2.56 20.61 -16.79
CA PHE A 275 3.58 19.91 -16.01
C PHE A 275 4.62 20.88 -15.47
N ASP A 276 4.21 21.66 -14.49
CA ASP A 276 5.03 22.59 -13.70
C ASP A 276 4.59 22.52 -12.23
N LYS A 277 5.29 23.23 -11.34
CA LYS A 277 5.09 23.12 -9.90
C LYS A 277 3.63 23.41 -9.48
N ASN A 278 3.01 24.42 -10.07
CA ASN A 278 1.67 24.86 -9.65
C ASN A 278 0.58 24.18 -10.48
N GLY A 279 0.90 23.71 -11.68
CA GLY A 279 -0.01 22.91 -12.51
C GLY A 279 -0.16 21.46 -12.06
N LEU A 280 0.77 20.92 -11.27
CA LEU A 280 0.73 19.56 -10.73
C LEU A 280 -0.07 19.48 -9.41
N PRO A 281 -0.64 18.30 -9.09
CA PRO A 281 -1.20 18.07 -7.78
C PRO A 281 -0.15 18.25 -6.67
N GLU A 282 -0.59 18.70 -5.49
CA GLU A 282 0.31 19.02 -4.36
C GLU A 282 1.15 17.82 -3.91
N ASP A 283 0.55 16.64 -3.93
CA ASP A 283 1.08 15.32 -3.56
C ASP A 283 1.90 14.64 -4.66
N TRP A 284 1.99 15.23 -5.86
CA TRP A 284 2.77 14.68 -6.97
C TRP A 284 4.25 14.39 -6.63
N PRO A 285 5.00 15.26 -5.93
CA PRO A 285 6.41 14.99 -5.63
C PRO A 285 6.61 13.73 -4.79
N GLU A 286 5.80 13.54 -3.75
CA GLU A 286 5.84 12.36 -2.88
C GLU A 286 5.51 11.10 -3.68
N PHE A 287 4.42 11.14 -4.45
CA PHE A 287 4.04 10.04 -5.33
C PHE A 287 5.13 9.67 -6.35
N ALA A 288 5.78 10.67 -6.96
CA ALA A 288 6.86 10.44 -7.92
C ALA A 288 8.09 9.80 -7.25
N GLU A 289 8.43 10.19 -6.03
CA GLU A 289 9.49 9.58 -5.23
C GLU A 289 9.20 8.11 -4.93
N GLU A 290 7.96 7.77 -4.57
CA GLU A 290 7.52 6.39 -4.35
C GLU A 290 7.67 5.52 -5.60
N ILE A 291 7.25 6.00 -6.78
CA ILE A 291 7.48 5.28 -8.06
C ILE A 291 8.97 5.07 -8.32
N VAL A 292 9.79 6.11 -8.12
CA VAL A 292 11.24 6.03 -8.35
C VAL A 292 11.89 5.04 -7.39
N SER A 293 11.47 5.05 -6.12
CA SER A 293 11.90 4.09 -5.10
C SER A 293 11.58 2.66 -5.53
N PHE A 294 10.33 2.40 -5.90
CA PHE A 294 9.86 1.10 -6.38
C PHE A 294 10.67 0.61 -7.60
N ILE A 295 10.84 1.47 -8.61
CA ILE A 295 11.60 1.15 -9.81
C ILE A 295 13.08 0.89 -9.49
N ASN A 296 13.69 1.67 -8.60
CA ASN A 296 15.11 1.50 -8.26
C ASN A 296 15.36 0.22 -7.47
N PHE A 297 14.44 -0.14 -6.58
CA PHE A 297 14.53 -1.35 -5.79
C PHE A 297 14.56 -2.61 -6.66
N TYR A 298 13.71 -2.67 -7.70
CA TYR A 298 13.60 -3.84 -8.58
C TYR A 298 14.40 -3.74 -9.89
N GLY A 299 14.72 -2.54 -10.37
CA GLY A 299 15.08 -2.30 -11.77
C GLY A 299 16.56 -2.40 -12.13
N GLN A 300 17.49 -2.30 -11.18
CA GLN A 300 18.93 -2.30 -11.52
C GLN A 300 19.45 -3.69 -11.91
N GLY A 301 18.90 -4.75 -11.30
CA GLY A 301 19.32 -6.14 -11.52
C GLY A 301 20.78 -6.43 -11.13
N GLU A 302 21.10 -7.70 -10.88
CA GLU A 302 22.47 -8.07 -10.47
C GLU A 302 23.39 -8.38 -11.67
N ALA A 303 22.83 -8.86 -12.78
CA ALA A 303 23.59 -9.38 -13.92
C ALA A 303 24.46 -8.30 -14.61
N LEU A 304 24.01 -7.05 -14.58
CA LEU A 304 24.73 -5.91 -15.16
C LEU A 304 25.52 -5.12 -14.12
N ASN A 305 25.47 -5.51 -12.84
CA ASN A 305 26.19 -4.85 -11.76
C ASN A 305 27.64 -5.38 -11.68
N PRO A 306 28.66 -4.56 -11.99
CA PRO A 306 30.07 -4.99 -11.92
C PRO A 306 30.49 -5.46 -10.53
N ALA A 307 29.86 -4.94 -9.47
CA ALA A 307 30.12 -5.37 -8.10
C ALA A 307 29.65 -6.80 -7.81
N LYS A 308 28.78 -7.38 -8.66
CA LYS A 308 28.29 -8.76 -8.54
C LYS A 308 29.08 -9.68 -9.48
N TYR A 309 29.09 -9.43 -10.78
CA TYR A 309 29.77 -10.33 -11.75
C TYR A 309 31.30 -10.21 -11.73
N GLY A 310 31.84 -9.09 -11.23
CA GLY A 310 33.28 -8.88 -11.08
C GLY A 310 33.89 -9.63 -9.90
N LYS A 311 33.07 -10.20 -8.99
CA LYS A 311 33.56 -10.98 -7.84
C LYS A 311 34.17 -12.29 -8.32
N ILE A 312 35.43 -12.51 -7.98
CA ILE A 312 36.09 -13.81 -8.18
C ILE A 312 35.52 -14.78 -7.14
N LYS A 313 35.19 -16.01 -7.51
CA LYS A 313 34.80 -17.02 -6.53
C LYS A 313 35.97 -17.33 -5.58
N ARG A 314 35.75 -17.14 -4.28
CA ARG A 314 36.69 -17.49 -3.23
C ARG A 314 37.05 -18.98 -3.31
N ARG A 315 38.34 -19.32 -3.16
CA ARG A 315 38.79 -20.71 -3.02
C ARG A 315 38.77 -21.13 -1.55
N ASN A 316 38.75 -22.45 -1.33
CA ASN A 316 38.90 -22.97 0.03
C ASN A 316 40.30 -22.60 0.57
N GLY A 317 40.34 -21.91 1.71
CA GLY A 317 41.57 -21.41 2.32
C GLY A 317 41.93 -19.95 2.02
N ASP A 318 41.24 -19.26 1.09
CA ASP A 318 41.49 -17.84 0.88
C ASP A 318 40.98 -17.01 2.07
N TYR A 319 41.72 -15.95 2.43
CA TYR A 319 41.30 -14.91 3.36
C TYR A 319 40.41 -13.89 2.67
N ILE A 320 39.40 -13.38 3.39
CA ILE A 320 38.48 -12.35 2.91
C ILE A 320 38.97 -11.01 3.44
N PHE A 321 39.57 -10.21 2.56
CA PHE A 321 40.06 -8.87 2.90
C PHE A 321 39.03 -7.83 2.48
N CYS A 322 38.44 -7.16 3.46
CA CYS A 322 37.52 -6.04 3.28
C CYS A 322 38.29 -4.73 3.41
N SER A 323 38.35 -3.95 2.33
CA SER A 323 38.76 -2.55 2.39
C SER A 323 37.57 -1.73 2.87
N ALA A 324 37.73 -0.99 3.97
CA ALA A 324 36.68 -0.18 4.56
C ALA A 324 37.16 1.25 4.85
N THR A 325 36.23 2.20 4.76
CA THR A 325 36.49 3.63 4.97
C THR A 325 35.57 4.20 6.05
N PHE A 326 36.10 5.14 6.82
CA PHE A 326 35.36 5.85 7.88
C PHE A 326 34.54 7.03 7.34
N GLU A 327 34.98 7.61 6.21
CA GLU A 327 34.37 8.81 5.64
C GLU A 327 34.29 8.70 4.11
N LYS A 328 33.33 9.40 3.51
CA LYS A 328 33.21 9.47 2.04
C LYS A 328 34.45 10.18 1.47
N ASN A 329 35.32 9.42 0.80
CA ASN A 329 36.65 9.80 0.28
C ASN A 329 37.81 9.78 1.31
N GLY A 330 37.63 9.11 2.44
CA GLY A 330 38.69 8.88 3.42
C GLY A 330 39.71 7.82 2.99
N LYS A 331 40.73 7.59 3.82
CA LYS A 331 41.69 6.51 3.62
C LYS A 331 41.04 5.15 3.90
N ASP A 332 41.35 4.20 3.04
CA ASP A 332 40.94 2.81 3.15
C ASP A 332 41.81 2.01 4.12
N TYR A 333 41.17 1.17 4.93
CA TYR A 333 41.81 0.24 5.86
C TYR A 333 41.35 -1.18 5.63
N TYR A 334 42.27 -2.14 5.72
CA TYR A 334 41.96 -3.56 5.58
C TYR A 334 41.50 -4.17 6.90
N TYR A 335 40.44 -4.96 6.81
CA TYR A 335 39.94 -5.85 7.84
C TYR A 335 39.73 -7.25 7.25
N ILE A 336 39.79 -8.27 8.10
CA ILE A 336 39.48 -9.65 7.70
C ILE A 336 38.05 -9.98 8.10
N ALA A 337 37.30 -10.58 7.18
CA ALA A 337 36.00 -11.18 7.48
C ALA A 337 36.14 -12.68 7.71
N ASP A 338 35.44 -13.19 8.73
CA ASP A 338 35.42 -14.62 9.05
C ASP A 338 34.38 -15.40 8.21
N ALA A 339 33.36 -14.72 7.69
CA ALA A 339 32.33 -15.24 6.81
C ALA A 339 32.25 -14.44 5.50
N ASP A 340 31.74 -15.08 4.44
CA ASP A 340 31.60 -14.51 3.09
C ASP A 340 30.16 -14.03 2.85
N ASP A 341 29.62 -13.30 3.82
CA ASP A 341 28.25 -12.77 3.88
C ASP A 341 28.19 -11.24 3.79
N TYR A 342 29.34 -10.60 3.53
CA TYR A 342 29.48 -9.15 3.38
C TYR A 342 29.40 -8.71 1.91
N GLU A 343 28.84 -7.53 1.69
CA GLU A 343 28.78 -6.86 0.39
C GLU A 343 29.47 -5.49 0.42
N VAL A 344 29.96 -5.06 -0.74
CA VAL A 344 30.45 -3.69 -0.91
C VAL A 344 29.27 -2.74 -0.70
N GLY A 345 29.44 -1.75 0.18
CA GLY A 345 28.38 -0.85 0.64
C GLY A 345 27.91 -1.14 2.06
N ASP A 346 28.15 -2.34 2.60
CA ASP A 346 27.76 -2.69 3.96
C ASP A 346 28.45 -1.80 5.00
N PHE A 347 27.69 -1.40 6.02
CA PHE A 347 28.24 -0.81 7.24
C PHE A 347 28.53 -1.92 8.25
N VAL A 348 29.73 -1.88 8.83
CA VAL A 348 30.22 -2.92 9.74
C VAL A 348 30.93 -2.31 10.93
N PHE A 349 30.84 -3.02 12.06
CA PHE A 349 31.58 -2.69 13.26
C PHE A 349 32.99 -3.27 13.20
N VAL A 350 33.99 -2.42 13.41
CA VAL A 350 35.40 -2.80 13.42
C VAL A 350 36.12 -2.26 14.65
N PRO A 351 37.19 -2.91 15.13
CA PRO A 351 38.01 -2.35 16.19
C PRO A 351 38.95 -1.28 15.61
N SER A 352 38.87 -0.05 16.12
CA SER A 352 39.71 1.09 15.74
C SER A 352 40.69 1.46 16.85
N GLY A 353 41.77 2.15 16.49
CA GLY A 353 42.78 2.63 17.46
C GLY A 353 43.59 1.54 18.17
N SER A 354 44.51 1.96 19.04
CA SER A 354 45.29 1.09 19.93
C SER A 354 44.56 0.73 21.23
N ASP A 355 43.53 1.50 21.56
CA ASP A 355 42.58 1.27 22.66
C ASP A 355 41.48 0.27 22.28
N GLY A 356 41.30 -0.02 20.99
CA GLY A 356 40.40 -1.07 20.51
C GLY A 356 38.92 -0.68 20.58
N HIS A 357 38.60 0.61 20.62
CA HIS A 357 37.21 1.04 20.60
C HIS A 357 36.54 0.64 19.28
N THR A 358 35.25 0.36 19.35
CA THR A 358 34.46 -0.06 18.20
C THR A 358 34.05 1.16 17.37
N ALA A 359 34.16 1.07 16.05
CA ALA A 359 33.73 2.10 15.11
C ALA A 359 32.95 1.50 13.95
N ILE A 360 32.06 2.29 13.36
CA ILE A 360 31.31 1.94 12.16
C ILE A 360 32.10 2.39 10.94
N VAL A 361 32.31 1.47 9.99
CA VAL A 361 32.96 1.76 8.70
C VAL A 361 32.13 1.18 7.57
N ARG A 362 32.27 1.75 6.38
CA ARG A 362 31.62 1.24 5.16
C ARG A 362 32.60 0.42 4.35
N ILE A 363 32.23 -0.79 3.96
CA ILE A 363 33.02 -1.63 3.05
C ILE A 363 32.98 -1.00 1.66
N VAL A 364 34.14 -0.76 1.08
CA VAL A 364 34.29 -0.19 -0.28
C VAL A 364 34.88 -1.19 -1.27
N LYS A 365 35.52 -2.26 -0.79
CA LYS A 365 36.06 -3.34 -1.64
C LYS A 365 36.17 -4.64 -0.85
N ILE A 366 35.96 -5.77 -1.52
CA ILE A 366 36.22 -7.11 -0.98
C ILE A 366 37.11 -7.84 -1.97
N ASP A 367 38.24 -8.36 -1.49
CA ASP A 367 39.19 -9.16 -2.27
C ASP A 367 39.48 -10.48 -1.55
N TYR A 368 39.74 -11.54 -2.31
CA TYR A 368 40.11 -12.85 -1.79
C TYR A 368 41.59 -13.13 -2.08
N PHE A 369 42.33 -13.55 -1.04
CA PHE A 369 43.76 -13.83 -1.15
C PHE A 369 44.12 -15.16 -0.51
N ALA A 370 44.88 -16.00 -1.22
CA ALA A 370 45.59 -17.10 -0.59
C ALA A 370 46.58 -16.57 0.47
N GLU A 371 46.90 -17.38 1.49
CA GLU A 371 47.75 -16.98 2.62
C GLU A 371 49.09 -16.35 2.18
N GLU A 372 49.70 -16.89 1.13
CA GLU A 372 50.98 -16.41 0.58
C GLU A 372 50.88 -15.07 -0.18
N ASN A 373 49.67 -14.63 -0.55
CA ASN A 373 49.42 -13.45 -1.39
C ASN A 373 48.68 -12.32 -0.65
N VAL A 374 48.48 -12.45 0.66
CA VAL A 374 47.76 -11.44 1.45
C VAL A 374 48.47 -10.08 1.40
N PRO A 375 47.74 -8.95 1.27
CA PRO A 375 48.34 -7.62 1.19
C PRO A 375 49.00 -7.19 2.50
N TYR A 376 48.56 -7.77 3.63
CA TYR A 376 49.10 -7.56 4.96
C TYR A 376 49.13 -8.88 5.73
N PRO A 377 50.12 -9.09 6.62
CA PRO A 377 50.18 -10.31 7.43
C PRO A 377 48.90 -10.49 8.26
N VAL A 378 48.23 -11.63 8.10
CA VAL A 378 46.94 -11.95 8.75
C VAL A 378 46.95 -11.64 10.24
N ALA A 379 48.01 -12.02 10.96
CA ALA A 379 48.16 -11.79 12.40
C ALA A 379 48.19 -10.30 12.83
N LYS A 380 48.36 -9.36 11.90
CA LYS A 380 48.39 -7.91 12.15
C LYS A 380 47.10 -7.20 11.73
N VAL A 381 46.23 -7.89 10.98
CA VAL A 381 45.01 -7.31 10.45
C VAL A 381 43.88 -7.63 11.43
N LYS A 382 43.05 -6.64 11.75
CA LYS A 382 41.92 -6.81 12.65
C LYS A 382 40.75 -7.46 11.92
N HIS A 383 39.92 -8.18 12.65
CA HIS A 383 38.72 -8.80 12.10
C HIS A 383 37.51 -7.86 12.20
N ILE A 384 36.58 -7.99 11.26
CA ILE A 384 35.25 -7.39 11.35
C ILE A 384 34.51 -8.06 12.50
N ILE A 385 33.87 -7.25 13.36
CA ILE A 385 33.13 -7.76 14.52
C ILE A 385 31.77 -8.31 14.07
N ARG A 386 31.01 -7.49 13.34
CA ARG A 386 29.69 -7.83 12.78
C ARG A 386 29.22 -6.77 11.80
N LYS A 387 28.16 -7.09 11.04
CA LYS A 387 27.39 -6.14 10.23
C LYS A 387 26.49 -5.25 11.11
N CYS A 388 26.26 -4.01 10.69
CA CYS A 388 25.29 -3.11 11.31
C CYS A 388 23.86 -3.48 10.87
N SER A 389 22.87 -3.29 11.76
CA SER A 389 21.47 -3.27 11.35
C SER A 389 21.07 -1.91 10.78
N VAL A 390 19.94 -1.85 10.07
CA VAL A 390 19.40 -0.62 9.47
C VAL A 390 19.17 0.46 10.54
N ASP A 391 18.76 0.08 11.75
CA ASP A 391 18.52 1.00 12.87
C ASP A 391 19.81 1.57 13.51
N GLU A 392 20.98 1.05 13.17
CA GLU A 392 22.28 1.43 13.74
C GLU A 392 23.13 2.32 12.81
N ILE A 393 22.65 2.57 11.59
CA ILE A 393 23.30 3.40 10.54
C ILE A 393 22.69 4.79 10.57
#